data_AF-A0A5C6EQ13-F1
#
_entry.id   AF-A0A5C6EQ13-F1
#
_cell.length_a   1.000
_cell.length_b   1.000
_cell.length_c   1.000
_cell.angle_alpha   90.00
_cell.angle_beta   90.00
_cell.angle_gamma   90.00
#
_symmetry.space_group_name_H-M   'P 1'
#
loop_
_entity.id
_entity.type
_entity.pdbx_description
1 polymer ?
#
loop_
_entity_poly.entity_id
_entity_poly.type
_entity_poly.pdbx_seq_one_letter_code
_entity_poly.pdbx_strand_id
1 'polypeptide(L)'
;MANPYQSPTKTTQHAQASPYWYVLFYRLYWPAWWIGTALIAGSWFNIVSPTVGWIGFGLAGAASLGAYVLPSLAGVKPEDYVVLDSRLLNSKGEAYSNALERFSNGATLMYDGVAFGFRPDNEIACGVVAQSPNINETEAREIADHAQSVFDTLTASSPEFASSVAGQTFRISIMSGMDANATELFRVVDGSIESRV
;
A
#
# COMPACT_ATOMS: atom_id res chain seq x y z
N MET A 1 -30.61 15.41 -5.78
CA MET A 1 -29.87 14.43 -4.97
C MET A 1 -28.39 14.68 -5.23
N ALA A 2 -27.61 15.01 -4.20
CA ALA A 2 -26.17 15.23 -4.33
C ALA A 2 -25.47 13.87 -4.51
N ASN A 3 -24.45 13.82 -5.36
CA ASN A 3 -23.69 12.60 -5.62
C ASN A 3 -22.88 12.23 -4.34
N PRO A 4 -23.10 11.05 -3.73
CA PRO A 4 -22.37 10.64 -2.52
C PRO A 4 -20.88 10.37 -2.78
N TYR A 5 -20.44 10.32 -4.04
CA TYR A 5 -19.06 10.03 -4.43
C TYR A 5 -18.25 11.29 -4.80
N GLN A 6 -18.75 12.47 -4.46
CA GLN A 6 -18.15 13.72 -4.91
C GLN A 6 -16.96 14.09 -4.02
N SER A 7 -15.75 14.04 -4.59
CA SER A 7 -14.52 14.40 -3.87
C SER A 7 -14.55 15.85 -3.36
N PRO A 8 -13.94 16.16 -2.21
CA PRO A 8 -13.83 17.53 -1.71
C PRO A 8 -13.08 18.42 -2.71
N THR A 9 -13.49 19.69 -2.78
CA THR A 9 -13.03 20.64 -3.80
C THR A 9 -11.51 20.82 -3.76
N LYS A 10 -10.91 20.64 -4.95
CA LYS A 10 -9.48 20.66 -5.26
C LYS A 10 -8.76 21.85 -4.61
N THR A 11 -7.95 21.59 -3.59
CA THR A 11 -6.91 22.53 -3.15
C THR A 11 -5.57 21.94 -3.58
N THR A 12 -4.90 22.61 -4.51
CA THR A 12 -3.66 22.13 -5.13
C THR A 12 -2.53 22.14 -4.09
N GLN A 13 -2.26 20.99 -3.47
CA GLN A 13 -1.02 20.75 -2.75
C GLN A 13 -0.17 19.74 -3.52
N HIS A 14 1.11 20.07 -3.71
CA HIS A 14 2.08 19.28 -4.46
C HIS A 14 2.36 17.96 -3.73
N ALA A 15 1.70 16.87 -4.17
CA ALA A 15 2.10 15.52 -3.82
C ALA A 15 3.53 15.25 -4.32
N GLN A 16 4.42 14.79 -3.45
CA GLN A 16 5.77 14.38 -3.82
C GLN A 16 5.68 13.15 -4.74
N ALA A 17 5.93 13.34 -6.02
CA ALA A 17 6.08 12.25 -6.98
C ALA A 17 7.26 11.35 -6.58
N SER A 18 7.03 10.03 -6.55
CA SER A 18 8.06 9.05 -6.26
C SER A 18 9.23 9.24 -7.25
N PRO A 19 10.49 9.28 -6.78
CA PRO A 19 11.60 9.56 -7.67
C PRO A 19 11.74 8.51 -8.79
N TYR A 20 12.05 8.93 -10.02
CA TYR A 20 12.21 8.05 -11.19
C TYR A 20 13.17 6.86 -10.95
N TRP A 21 14.24 7.09 -10.16
CA TRP A 21 15.22 6.05 -9.83
C TRP A 21 14.64 4.91 -8.97
N TYR A 22 13.62 5.20 -8.16
CA TYR A 22 12.94 4.23 -7.30
C TYR A 22 12.15 3.22 -8.15
N VAL A 23 11.42 3.71 -9.16
CA VAL A 23 10.67 2.88 -10.11
C VAL A 23 11.61 2.01 -10.94
N LEU A 24 12.73 2.57 -11.39
CA LEU A 24 13.74 1.82 -12.16
C LEU A 24 14.38 0.70 -11.34
N PHE A 25 14.66 0.95 -10.05
CA PHE A 25 15.21 -0.06 -9.14
C PHE A 25 14.27 -1.26 -9.00
N TYR A 26 13.00 -1.05 -8.64
CA TYR A 26 12.05 -2.16 -8.45
C TYR A 26 11.78 -2.97 -9.71
N ARG A 27 11.87 -2.34 -10.90
CA ARG A 27 11.77 -3.05 -12.18
C ARG A 27 12.95 -3.98 -12.44
N LEU A 28 14.15 -3.62 -11.97
CA LEU A 28 15.39 -4.36 -12.21
C LEU A 28 15.79 -5.28 -11.05
N TYR A 29 15.26 -5.05 -9.85
CA TYR A 29 15.60 -5.80 -8.65
C TYR A 29 15.27 -7.29 -8.80
N TRP A 30 14.08 -7.61 -9.30
CA TRP A 30 13.62 -8.98 -9.41
C TRP A 30 14.45 -9.80 -10.40
N PRO A 31 14.71 -9.31 -11.64
CA PRO A 31 15.67 -9.97 -12.54
C PRO A 31 17.08 -10.10 -11.95
N ALA A 32 17.60 -9.04 -11.31
CA ALA A 32 18.96 -9.05 -10.76
C ALA A 32 19.11 -10.08 -9.62
N TRP A 33 18.08 -10.20 -8.76
CA TRP A 33 18.07 -11.19 -7.70
C TRP A 33 18.07 -12.63 -8.25
N TRP A 34 17.22 -12.92 -9.24
CA TRP A 34 17.18 -14.23 -9.90
C TRP A 34 18.50 -14.60 -10.59
N ILE A 35 19.10 -13.65 -11.32
CA ILE A 35 20.40 -13.85 -11.96
C ILE A 35 21.46 -14.13 -10.89
N GLY A 36 21.49 -13.35 -9.81
CA GLY A 36 22.44 -13.54 -8.72
C GLY A 36 22.34 -14.93 -8.08
N THR A 37 21.12 -15.35 -7.73
CA THR A 37 20.85 -16.67 -7.14
C THR A 37 21.20 -17.82 -8.08
N ALA A 38 20.91 -17.69 -9.38
CA ALA A 38 21.25 -18.69 -10.39
C ALA A 38 22.77 -18.87 -10.54
N LEU A 39 23.55 -17.78 -10.49
CA LEU A 39 25.01 -17.83 -10.55
C LEU A 39 25.62 -18.51 -9.30
N ILE A 40 25.05 -18.27 -8.12
CA ILE A 40 25.46 -18.93 -6.88
C ILE A 40 25.20 -20.44 -6.99
N ALA A 41 23.97 -20.83 -7.34
CA ALA A 41 23.61 -22.24 -7.49
C ALA A 41 24.46 -22.93 -8.56
N GLY A 42 24.66 -22.29 -9.72
CA GLY A 42 25.52 -22.80 -10.78
C GLY A 42 26.96 -23.02 -10.34
N SER A 43 27.47 -22.21 -9.40
CA SER A 43 28.82 -22.40 -8.85
C SER A 43 28.93 -23.63 -7.95
N TRP A 44 27.87 -23.99 -7.23
CA TRP A 44 27.84 -25.19 -6.38
C TRP A 44 27.84 -26.48 -7.20
N PHE A 45 27.24 -26.44 -8.39
CA PHE A 45 27.21 -27.57 -9.32
C PHE A 45 28.38 -27.56 -10.32
N ASN A 46 29.39 -26.70 -10.13
CA ASN A 46 30.53 -26.51 -11.05
C ASN A 46 30.13 -26.18 -12.51
N ILE A 47 28.93 -25.63 -12.72
CA ILE A 47 28.46 -25.16 -14.03
C ILE A 47 29.15 -23.84 -14.39
N VAL A 48 29.38 -22.99 -13.38
CA VAL A 48 30.16 -21.74 -13.49
C VAL A 48 31.26 -21.71 -12.44
N SER A 49 32.29 -20.88 -12.66
CA SER A 49 33.42 -20.80 -11.73
C SER A 49 33.00 -20.24 -10.35
N PRO A 50 33.72 -20.59 -9.26
CA PRO A 50 33.48 -20.02 -7.93
C PRO A 50 33.52 -18.48 -7.90
N THR A 51 34.39 -17.86 -8.71
CA THR A 51 34.47 -16.40 -8.86
C THR A 51 33.18 -15.81 -9.40
N VAL A 52 32.54 -16.49 -10.37
CA VAL A 52 31.24 -16.08 -10.93
C VAL A 52 30.12 -16.27 -9.89
N GLY A 53 30.20 -17.31 -9.05
CA GLY A 53 29.30 -17.49 -7.91
C GLY A 53 29.36 -16.34 -6.90
N TRP A 54 30.56 -15.83 -6.59
CA TRP A 54 30.74 -14.66 -5.73
C TRP A 54 30.19 -13.36 -6.32
N ILE A 55 30.28 -13.19 -7.65
CA ILE A 55 29.61 -12.08 -8.35
C ILE A 55 28.08 -12.21 -8.19
N GLY A 56 27.54 -13.43 -8.31
CA GLY A 56 26.14 -13.72 -8.06
C GLY A 56 25.70 -13.38 -6.63
N PHE A 57 26.53 -13.73 -5.64
CA PHE A 57 26.31 -13.38 -4.24
C PHE A 57 26.28 -11.86 -4.01
N GLY A 58 27.23 -11.13 -4.61
CA GLY A 58 27.25 -9.67 -4.53
C GLY A 58 26.00 -9.03 -5.17
N LEU A 59 25.56 -9.55 -6.33
CA LEU A 59 24.38 -9.06 -7.04
C LEU A 59 23.09 -9.32 -6.25
N ALA A 60 22.88 -10.55 -5.76
CA ALA A 60 21.72 -10.91 -4.95
C ALA A 60 21.71 -10.17 -3.61
N GLY A 61 22.88 -10.01 -2.97
CA GLY A 61 23.05 -9.26 -1.74
C GLY A 61 22.75 -7.78 -1.90
N ALA A 62 23.26 -7.13 -2.95
CA ALA A 62 22.99 -5.73 -3.25
C ALA A 62 21.53 -5.49 -3.62
N ALA A 63 20.88 -6.40 -4.36
CA ALA A 63 19.45 -6.33 -4.65
C ALA A 63 18.61 -6.44 -3.36
N SER A 64 18.99 -7.34 -2.45
CA SER A 64 18.29 -7.57 -1.18
C SER A 64 18.46 -6.39 -0.21
N LEU A 65 19.69 -5.90 -0.05
CA LEU A 65 19.99 -4.72 0.77
C LEU A 65 19.36 -3.46 0.17
N GLY A 66 19.37 -3.36 -1.16
CA GLY A 66 18.72 -2.26 -1.88
C GLY A 66 17.22 -2.23 -1.63
N ALA A 67 16.54 -3.37 -1.68
CA ALA A 67 15.11 -3.47 -1.38
C ALA A 67 14.78 -3.08 0.07
N TYR A 68 15.72 -3.20 1.00
CA TYR A 68 15.53 -2.79 2.39
C TYR A 68 15.82 -1.30 2.62
N VAL A 69 16.85 -0.75 1.98
CA VAL A 69 17.34 0.61 2.26
C VAL A 69 16.77 1.66 1.29
N LEU A 70 16.63 1.35 0.00
CA LEU A 70 16.17 2.33 -1.00
C LEU A 70 14.77 2.88 -0.75
N PRO A 71 13.79 2.10 -0.25
CA PRO A 71 12.49 2.65 0.10
C PRO A 71 12.62 3.79 1.11
N SER A 72 13.40 3.61 2.18
CA SER A 72 13.61 4.65 3.20
C SER A 72 14.26 5.94 2.64
N LEU A 73 15.12 5.82 1.64
CA LEU A 73 15.80 6.94 0.96
C LEU A 73 14.90 7.64 -0.08
N ALA A 74 13.92 6.93 -0.63
CA ALA A 74 12.92 7.47 -1.55
C ALA A 74 11.73 8.11 -0.82
N GLY A 75 11.73 8.10 0.52
CA GLY A 75 10.58 8.51 1.34
C GLY A 75 9.48 7.45 1.45
N VAL A 76 9.70 6.25 0.90
CA VAL A 76 8.79 5.11 0.98
C VAL A 76 9.24 4.21 2.13
N LYS A 77 8.80 4.44 3.36
CA LYS A 77 9.15 3.51 4.46
C LYS A 77 8.48 2.15 4.19
N PRO A 78 9.18 1.00 4.39
CA PRO A 78 8.55 -0.31 4.34
C PRO A 78 7.35 -0.29 5.28
N GLU A 79 6.22 -0.77 4.76
CA GLU A 79 4.86 -0.63 5.28
C GLU A 79 4.79 -0.80 6.81
N ASP A 80 4.94 0.31 7.52
CA ASP A 80 4.65 0.39 8.94
C ASP A 80 3.12 0.35 9.04
N TYR A 81 2.55 -0.78 9.41
CA TYR A 81 1.14 -0.85 9.74
C TYR A 81 0.93 -0.21 11.10
N VAL A 82 0.03 0.77 11.17
CA VAL A 82 -0.44 1.36 12.42
C VAL A 82 -1.90 1.00 12.60
N VAL A 83 -2.21 0.29 13.68
CA VAL A 83 -3.58 -0.10 14.00
C VAL A 83 -4.17 0.96 14.92
N LEU A 84 -5.25 1.58 14.45
CA LEU A 84 -6.10 2.43 15.27
C LEU A 84 -7.32 1.61 15.68
N ASP A 85 -7.66 1.66 16.96
CA ASP A 85 -8.89 1.06 17.48
C ASP A 85 -9.83 2.17 17.99
N SER A 86 -11.12 1.88 18.11
CA SER A 86 -12.17 2.80 18.56
C SER A 86 -11.80 3.46 19.89
N ARG A 87 -11.13 2.74 20.79
CA ARG A 87 -10.65 3.28 22.08
C ARG A 87 -9.60 4.38 21.91
N LEU A 88 -8.68 4.21 20.97
CA LEU A 88 -7.64 5.19 20.66
C LEU A 88 -8.26 6.41 19.96
N LEU A 89 -9.17 6.17 19.02
CA LEU A 89 -9.90 7.22 18.32
C LEU A 89 -10.71 8.10 19.30
N ASN A 90 -11.31 7.52 20.33
CA ASN A 90 -12.11 8.22 21.33
C ASN A 90 -11.26 8.91 22.42
N SER A 91 -10.18 8.27 22.87
CA SER A 91 -9.34 8.83 23.95
C SER A 91 -8.46 9.99 23.50
N LYS A 92 -8.14 10.08 22.19
CA LYS A 92 -7.28 11.13 21.61
C LYS A 92 -5.94 11.29 22.35
N GLY A 93 -5.42 10.21 22.91
CA GLY A 93 -4.18 10.21 23.67
C GLY A 93 -2.91 10.23 22.79
N GLU A 94 -1.76 10.02 23.44
CA GLU A 94 -0.45 9.99 22.78
C GLU A 94 -0.37 8.92 21.67
N ALA A 95 -0.93 7.72 21.93
CA ALA A 95 -0.96 6.64 20.95
C ALA A 95 -1.78 6.97 19.69
N TYR A 96 -2.86 7.76 19.84
CA TYR A 96 -3.64 8.26 18.70
C TYR A 96 -2.81 9.25 17.86
N SER A 97 -2.17 10.20 18.53
CA SER A 97 -1.35 11.23 17.87
C SER A 97 -0.18 10.60 17.12
N ASN A 98 0.51 9.64 17.76
CA ASN A 98 1.60 8.89 17.14
C ASN A 98 1.12 8.08 15.92
N ALA A 99 -0.03 7.41 16.01
CA ALA A 99 -0.57 6.64 14.88
C ALA A 99 -0.88 7.53 13.67
N LEU A 100 -1.48 8.70 13.89
CA LEU A 100 -1.80 9.63 12.80
C LEU A 100 -0.58 10.37 12.26
N GLU A 101 0.40 10.68 13.10
CA GLU A 101 1.70 11.20 12.65
C GLU A 101 2.43 10.16 11.78
N ARG A 102 2.40 8.89 12.16
CA ARG A 102 2.99 7.83 11.33
C ARG A 102 2.23 7.68 10.02
N PHE A 103 0.89 7.68 10.06
CA PHE A 103 0.05 7.66 8.86
C PHE A 103 0.40 8.80 7.92
N SER A 104 0.41 10.06 8.39
CA SER A 104 0.74 11.23 7.56
C SER A 104 2.15 11.19 6.97
N ASN A 105 3.07 10.46 7.62
CA ASN A 105 4.41 10.18 7.13
C ASN A 105 4.51 8.98 6.15
N GLY A 106 3.38 8.42 5.71
CA GLY A 106 3.33 7.36 4.69
C GLY A 106 3.04 5.95 5.21
N ALA A 107 2.76 5.77 6.51
CA ALA A 107 2.38 4.47 7.07
C ALA A 107 0.98 4.04 6.60
N THR A 108 0.70 2.73 6.64
CA THR A 108 -0.65 2.20 6.38
C THR A 108 -1.45 2.21 7.68
N LEU A 109 -2.57 2.94 7.72
CA LEU A 109 -3.47 3.00 8.87
C LEU A 109 -4.54 1.92 8.75
N MET A 110 -4.64 1.04 9.73
CA MET A 110 -5.71 0.05 9.81
C MET A 110 -6.72 0.44 10.88
N TYR A 111 -8.00 0.50 10.53
CA TYR A 111 -9.10 0.78 11.45
C TYR A 111 -10.32 -0.03 11.03
N ASP A 112 -10.93 -0.74 11.99
CA ASP A 112 -12.11 -1.58 11.78
C ASP A 112 -11.99 -2.57 10.59
N GLY A 113 -10.83 -3.22 10.45
CA GLY A 113 -10.59 -4.18 9.36
C GLY A 113 -10.33 -3.57 7.98
N VAL A 114 -10.28 -2.24 7.89
CA VAL A 114 -9.99 -1.49 6.67
C VAL A 114 -8.60 -0.88 6.75
N ALA A 115 -7.79 -1.06 5.71
CA ALA A 115 -6.43 -0.52 5.64
C ALA A 115 -6.39 0.68 4.67
N PHE A 116 -5.91 1.83 5.14
CA PHE A 116 -5.75 3.06 4.39
C PHE A 116 -4.27 3.33 4.16
N GLY A 117 -3.88 3.57 2.91
CA GLY A 117 -2.49 3.91 2.58
C GLY A 117 -2.42 4.86 1.39
N PHE A 118 -1.39 5.71 1.40
CA PHE A 118 -1.11 6.59 0.28
C PHE A 118 -0.56 5.80 -0.90
N ARG A 119 -1.04 6.11 -2.10
CA ARG A 119 -0.52 5.58 -3.35
C ARG A 119 0.15 6.68 -4.18
N PRO A 120 1.05 6.30 -5.11
CA PRO A 120 1.45 7.19 -6.19
C PRO A 120 0.20 7.78 -6.87
N ASP A 121 0.30 9.00 -7.42
CA ASP A 121 -0.78 9.70 -8.14
C ASP A 121 -1.86 10.39 -7.28
N ASN A 122 -1.54 10.74 -6.02
CA ASN A 122 -2.43 11.50 -5.12
C ASN A 122 -3.75 10.74 -4.82
N GLU A 123 -3.64 9.42 -4.70
CA GLU A 123 -4.72 8.54 -4.30
C GLU A 123 -4.51 8.06 -2.86
N ILE A 124 -5.61 7.94 -2.14
CA ILE A 124 -5.67 7.13 -0.92
C ILE A 124 -6.35 5.80 -1.27
N ALA A 125 -5.57 4.72 -1.17
CA ALA A 125 -6.08 3.38 -1.36
C ALA A 125 -6.60 2.83 -0.03
N CYS A 126 -7.82 2.32 -0.08
CA CYS A 126 -8.52 1.61 0.96
C CYS A 126 -8.54 0.12 0.60
N GLY A 127 -7.69 -0.68 1.25
CA GLY A 127 -7.67 -2.13 1.12
C GLY A 127 -8.65 -2.79 2.08
N VAL A 128 -9.54 -3.63 1.56
CA VAL A 128 -10.39 -4.53 2.36
C VAL A 128 -10.23 -5.95 1.84
N VAL A 129 -10.16 -6.91 2.75
CA VAL A 129 -9.97 -8.32 2.39
C VAL A 129 -11.34 -9.00 2.35
N ALA A 130 -11.66 -9.63 1.23
CA ALA A 130 -12.86 -10.43 1.10
C ALA A 130 -12.71 -11.73 1.91
N GLN A 131 -13.80 -12.21 2.51
CA GLN A 131 -13.82 -13.47 3.25
C GLN A 131 -13.63 -14.70 2.34
N SER A 132 -13.89 -14.53 1.04
CA SER A 132 -13.77 -15.55 -0.01
C SER A 132 -13.17 -14.92 -1.27
N PRO A 133 -12.37 -15.65 -2.06
CA PRO A 133 -11.87 -15.17 -3.34
C PRO A 133 -12.98 -15.08 -4.41
N ASN A 134 -14.11 -15.76 -4.21
CA ASN A 134 -15.24 -15.77 -5.13
C ASN A 134 -16.39 -14.97 -4.51
N ILE A 135 -16.37 -13.66 -4.68
CA ILE A 135 -17.46 -12.76 -4.30
C ILE A 135 -18.19 -12.23 -5.53
N ASN A 136 -19.48 -11.99 -5.40
CA ASN A 136 -20.28 -11.35 -6.47
C ASN A 136 -20.26 -9.81 -6.35
N GLU A 137 -20.80 -9.11 -7.35
CA GLU A 137 -20.82 -7.64 -7.35
C GLU A 137 -21.63 -7.05 -6.18
N THR A 138 -22.69 -7.73 -5.73
CA THR A 138 -23.49 -7.29 -4.58
C THR A 138 -22.68 -7.34 -3.29
N GLU A 139 -21.99 -8.45 -3.03
CA GLU A 139 -21.08 -8.59 -1.88
C GLU A 139 -19.93 -7.59 -1.96
N ALA A 140 -19.38 -7.37 -3.15
CA ALA A 140 -18.34 -6.37 -3.36
C ALA A 140 -18.83 -4.95 -3.06
N ARG A 141 -20.09 -4.62 -3.38
CA ARG A 141 -20.71 -3.33 -2.99
C ARG A 141 -20.90 -3.22 -1.49
N GLU A 142 -21.37 -4.27 -0.80
CA GLU A 142 -21.50 -4.26 0.66
C GLU A 142 -20.15 -4.03 1.36
N ILE A 143 -19.08 -4.67 0.86
CA ILE A 143 -17.71 -4.45 1.35
C ILE A 143 -17.26 -3.00 1.10
N ALA A 144 -17.55 -2.46 -0.08
CA ALA A 144 -17.22 -1.08 -0.42
C ALA A 144 -17.99 -0.06 0.44
N ASP A 145 -19.28 -0.30 0.69
CA ASP A 145 -20.12 0.54 1.54
C ASP A 145 -19.61 0.53 2.99
N HIS A 146 -19.16 -0.62 3.49
CA HIS A 146 -18.50 -0.70 4.79
C HIS A 146 -17.20 0.12 4.82
N ALA A 147 -16.32 -0.04 3.83
CA ALA A 147 -15.08 0.75 3.72
C ALA A 147 -15.35 2.26 3.68
N GLN A 148 -16.37 2.69 2.94
CA GLN A 148 -16.78 4.09 2.87
C GLN A 148 -17.27 4.58 4.23
N SER A 149 -18.13 3.83 4.90
CA SER A 149 -18.62 4.17 6.24
C SER A 149 -17.48 4.34 7.25
N VAL A 150 -16.46 3.48 7.16
CA VAL A 150 -15.25 3.55 7.99
C VAL A 150 -14.43 4.81 7.66
N PHE A 151 -14.25 5.13 6.38
CA PHE A 151 -13.57 6.35 5.92
C PHE A 151 -14.30 7.62 6.39
N ASP A 152 -15.61 7.66 6.26
CA ASP A 152 -16.45 8.78 6.70
C ASP A 152 -16.39 8.96 8.22
N THR A 153 -16.42 7.84 8.96
CA THR A 153 -16.28 7.84 10.43
C THR A 153 -14.93 8.41 10.85
N LEU A 154 -13.83 7.99 10.22
CA LEU A 154 -12.50 8.52 10.50
C LEU A 154 -12.40 10.01 10.14
N THR A 155 -12.91 10.41 8.99
CA THR A 155 -12.90 11.81 8.54
C THR A 155 -13.71 12.71 9.49
N ALA A 156 -14.85 12.25 9.98
CA ALA A 156 -15.68 12.99 10.93
C ALA A 156 -15.06 13.04 12.34
N SER A 157 -14.41 11.95 12.76
CA SER A 157 -13.92 11.79 14.13
C SER A 157 -12.48 12.25 14.32
N SER A 158 -11.70 12.38 13.25
CA SER A 158 -10.27 12.69 13.26
C SER A 158 -9.93 13.82 12.30
N PRO A 159 -9.78 15.06 12.79
CA PRO A 159 -9.35 16.19 11.96
C PRO A 159 -7.98 15.97 11.30
N GLU A 160 -7.07 15.25 11.95
CA GLU A 160 -5.73 14.98 11.43
C GLU A 160 -5.74 13.92 10.33
N PHE A 161 -6.64 12.93 10.41
CA PHE A 161 -6.89 12.02 9.29
C PHE A 161 -7.53 12.78 8.13
N ALA A 162 -8.58 13.55 8.40
CA ALA A 162 -9.30 14.35 7.40
C ALA A 162 -8.37 15.30 6.64
N SER A 163 -7.45 15.98 7.34
CA SER A 163 -6.47 16.86 6.72
C SER A 163 -5.44 16.10 5.87
N SER A 164 -5.04 14.90 6.29
CA SER A 164 -4.07 14.07 5.57
C SER A 164 -4.62 13.52 4.25
N VAL A 165 -5.93 13.27 4.18
CA VAL A 165 -6.61 12.68 3.01
C VAL A 165 -7.31 13.72 2.14
N ALA A 166 -7.34 14.98 2.57
CA ALA A 166 -8.02 16.06 1.87
C ALA A 166 -7.47 16.26 0.45
N GLY A 167 -8.37 16.27 -0.54
CA GLY A 167 -8.01 16.50 -1.95
C GLY A 167 -7.38 15.29 -2.64
N GLN A 168 -7.33 14.13 -1.99
CA GLN A 168 -6.91 12.88 -2.60
C GLN A 168 -8.10 12.14 -3.21
N THR A 169 -7.83 11.36 -4.26
CA THR A 169 -8.84 10.46 -4.83
C THR A 169 -9.00 9.25 -3.93
N PHE A 170 -10.22 8.98 -3.47
CA PHE A 170 -10.52 7.81 -2.65
C PHE A 170 -10.80 6.61 -3.54
N ARG A 171 -10.00 5.55 -3.34
CA ARG A 171 -10.12 4.31 -4.09
C ARG A 171 -10.24 3.14 -3.11
N ILE A 172 -11.22 2.27 -3.34
CA ILE A 172 -11.37 1.02 -2.60
C ILE A 172 -10.86 -0.14 -3.47
N SER A 173 -10.03 -0.98 -2.88
CA SER A 173 -9.49 -2.21 -3.46
C SER A 173 -9.92 -3.38 -2.59
N ILE A 174 -10.74 -4.26 -3.16
CA ILE A 174 -11.19 -5.48 -2.50
C ILE A 174 -10.24 -6.60 -2.90
N MET A 175 -9.51 -7.13 -1.92
CA MET A 175 -8.43 -8.09 -2.11
C MET A 175 -8.89 -9.50 -1.77
N SER A 176 -8.36 -10.52 -2.46
CA SER A 176 -8.63 -11.93 -2.18
C SER A 176 -7.95 -12.47 -0.91
N GLY A 177 -6.99 -11.73 -0.36
CA GLY A 177 -6.23 -12.11 0.84
C GLY A 177 -5.29 -10.99 1.28
N MET A 178 -4.45 -11.27 2.29
CA MET A 178 -3.39 -10.38 2.78
C MET A 178 -1.98 -10.86 2.41
N ASP A 179 -1.86 -11.98 1.69
CA ASP A 179 -0.57 -12.54 1.32
C ASP A 179 0.01 -11.90 0.05
N ALA A 180 1.27 -12.22 -0.26
CA ALA A 180 1.95 -11.69 -1.44
C ALA A 180 1.32 -12.14 -2.78
N ASN A 181 0.43 -13.14 -2.76
CA ASN A 181 -0.29 -13.65 -3.92
C ASN A 181 -1.71 -13.08 -4.00
N ALA A 182 -2.09 -12.21 -3.06
CA ALA A 182 -3.41 -11.60 -3.03
C ALA A 182 -3.62 -10.76 -4.29
N THR A 183 -4.75 -10.99 -4.93
CA THR A 183 -5.19 -10.30 -6.13
C THR A 183 -6.29 -9.32 -5.78
N GLU A 184 -6.32 -8.19 -6.48
CA GLU A 184 -7.47 -7.28 -6.45
C GLU A 184 -8.62 -7.97 -7.20
N LEU A 185 -9.72 -8.22 -6.50
CA LEU A 185 -10.94 -8.82 -7.06
C LEU A 185 -11.83 -7.76 -7.68
N PHE A 186 -12.06 -6.68 -6.94
CA PHE A 186 -12.87 -5.55 -7.34
C PHE A 186 -12.19 -4.25 -6.97
N ARG A 187 -12.42 -3.24 -7.79
CA ARG A 187 -11.98 -1.87 -7.54
C ARG A 187 -13.19 -0.94 -7.57
N VAL A 188 -13.27 -0.04 -6.60
CA VAL A 188 -14.26 1.04 -6.59
C VAL A 188 -13.55 2.39 -6.61
N VAL A 189 -13.88 3.21 -7.61
CA VAL A 189 -13.40 4.60 -7.73
C VAL A 189 -14.58 5.46 -8.14
N ASP A 190 -14.83 6.56 -7.42
CA ASP A 190 -15.91 7.51 -7.69
C ASP A 190 -17.30 6.87 -7.92
N GLY A 191 -17.58 5.78 -7.19
CA GLY A 191 -18.84 5.04 -7.24
C GLY A 191 -18.99 4.06 -8.40
N SER A 192 -17.99 3.94 -9.27
CA SER A 192 -17.94 2.87 -10.28
C SER A 192 -17.23 1.65 -9.72
N ILE A 193 -17.88 0.49 -9.80
CA ILE A 193 -17.30 -0.80 -9.42
C ILE A 193 -16.81 -1.53 -10.68
N GLU A 194 -15.54 -1.91 -10.69
CA GLU A 194 -14.88 -2.64 -11.77
C GLU A 194 -14.41 -4.01 -11.27
N SER A 195 -14.77 -5.08 -11.98
CA SER A 195 -14.16 -6.40 -11.79
C SER A 195 -12.72 -6.39 -12.29
N ARG A 196 -11.82 -7.01 -11.53
CA ARG A 196 -10.40 -7.20 -11.88
C ARG A 196 -10.02 -8.67 -12.12
N VAL A 197 -11.00 -9.56 -11.96
CA VAL A 197 -10.94 -10.99 -12.30
C VAL A 197 -11.41 -11.21 -13.73
#